data_AF-A0AB73KXW0-F1
#
_entry.id   AF-A0AB73KXW0-F1
#
_cell.length_a   1.000
_cell.length_b   1.000
_cell.length_c   1.000
_cell.angle_alpha   90.00
_cell.angle_beta   90.00
_cell.angle_gamma   90.00
#
_symmetry.space_group_name_H-M   'P 1'
#
loop_
_entity.id
_entity.type
_entity.pdbx_description
1 polymer ?
#
loop_
_entity_poly.entity_id
_entity_poly.type
_entity_poly.pdbx_seq_one_letter_code
_entity_poly.pdbx_strand_id
1 'polypeptide(L)'
;PAWNLQEAMRWLTGSVNGARLDQLAPLLLALMIFGGLLLSRQRDLEILRLGDDTAAALGTNVARTRVIIIIAAVGMISFATAIAGPISFVAFLSGPIAARIFRSNGSLLLPAALIGAILVLVGDYIGQFLLPGRYPVGVITGA
;
A
#
# COMPACT_ATOMS: atom_id res chain seq x y z
N PRO A 1 -23.11 20.55 -11.08
CA PRO A 1 -22.19 19.84 -10.16
C PRO A 1 -20.76 20.36 -10.34
N ALA A 2 -20.42 21.45 -9.65
CA ALA A 2 -19.06 21.98 -9.68
C ALA A 2 -18.22 21.14 -8.71
N TRP A 3 -17.31 20.33 -9.24
CA TRP A 3 -16.22 19.76 -8.45
C TRP A 3 -15.50 20.95 -7.79
N ASN A 4 -15.53 21.02 -6.47
CA ASN A 4 -14.92 22.13 -5.78
C ASN A 4 -13.40 22.00 -5.92
N LEU A 5 -12.71 23.01 -6.45
CA LEU A 5 -11.26 22.99 -6.68
C LEU A 5 -10.50 22.54 -5.43
N GLN A 6 -11.02 22.92 -4.26
CA GLN A 6 -10.47 22.55 -2.96
C GLN A 6 -10.55 21.04 -2.66
N GLU A 7 -11.61 20.36 -3.09
CA GLU A 7 -11.74 18.90 -2.92
C GLU A 7 -10.77 18.15 -3.84
N ALA A 8 -10.62 18.61 -5.09
CA ALA A 8 -9.68 18.03 -6.04
C ALA A 8 -8.22 18.19 -5.55
N MET A 9 -7.86 19.37 -5.04
CA MET A 9 -6.54 19.63 -4.46
C MET A 9 -6.27 18.78 -3.22
N ARG A 10 -7.29 18.56 -2.37
CA ARG A 10 -7.17 17.65 -1.22
C ARG A 10 -6.96 16.20 -1.65
N TRP A 11 -7.65 15.75 -2.71
CA TRP A 11 -7.47 14.40 -3.23
C TRP A 11 -6.07 14.22 -3.84
N LEU A 12 -5.59 15.18 -4.64
CA LEU A 12 -4.26 15.15 -5.25
C LEU A 12 -3.12 15.13 -4.22
N THR A 13 -3.31 15.76 -3.07
CA THR A 13 -2.32 15.79 -1.98
C THR A 13 -2.30 14.52 -1.14
N GLY A 14 -3.28 13.62 -1.28
CA GLY A 14 -3.38 12.41 -0.46
C GLY A 14 -3.88 12.72 0.94
N SER A 15 -5.12 12.34 1.24
CA SER A 15 -5.76 12.58 2.51
C SER A 15 -6.72 11.45 2.91
N VAL A 16 -6.60 11.00 4.15
CA VAL A 16 -7.62 10.17 4.81
C VAL A 16 -8.67 11.03 5.52
N ASN A 17 -8.50 12.37 5.52
CA ASN A 17 -9.44 13.33 6.09
C ASN A 17 -10.72 13.37 5.24
N GLY A 18 -11.73 12.61 5.66
CA GLY A 18 -12.99 12.44 4.92
C GLY A 18 -13.31 10.98 4.58
N ALA A 19 -12.58 10.02 5.14
CA ALA A 19 -12.95 8.61 5.10
C ALA A 19 -14.37 8.44 5.66
N ARG A 20 -15.21 7.74 4.90
CA ARG A 20 -16.62 7.49 5.24
C ARG A 20 -16.84 5.98 5.39
N LEU A 21 -17.80 5.62 6.24
CA LEU A 21 -18.11 4.20 6.50
C LEU A 21 -18.66 3.47 5.25
N ASP A 22 -19.30 4.19 4.33
CA ASP A 22 -19.79 3.65 3.05
C ASP A 22 -18.65 3.16 2.13
N GLN A 23 -17.44 3.72 2.27
CA GLN A 23 -16.24 3.32 1.54
C GLN A 23 -15.54 2.09 2.15
N LEU A 24 -15.91 1.68 3.37
CA LEU A 24 -15.26 0.58 4.08
C LEU A 24 -15.49 -0.78 3.39
N ALA A 25 -16.72 -1.05 2.96
CA ALA A 25 -17.08 -2.32 2.34
C ALA A 25 -16.28 -2.62 1.05
N PRO A 26 -16.18 -1.71 0.05
CA PRO A 26 -15.37 -1.95 -1.13
C PRO A 26 -13.87 -2.06 -0.81
N LEU A 27 -13.37 -1.30 0.17
CA LEU A 27 -11.97 -1.35 0.58
C LEU A 27 -11.60 -2.70 1.23
N LEU A 28 -12.46 -3.19 2.14
CA LEU A 28 -12.30 -4.51 2.76
C LEU A 28 -12.39 -5.64 1.74
N LEU A 29 -13.32 -5.55 0.78
CA LEU A 29 -13.45 -6.53 -0.29
C LEU A 29 -12.18 -6.56 -1.16
N ALA A 30 -11.68 -5.39 -1.56
CA ALA A 30 -10.44 -5.28 -2.33
C ALA A 30 -9.23 -5.83 -1.55
N LEU A 31 -9.13 -5.49 -0.25
CA LEU A 31 -8.07 -6.01 0.61
C LEU A 31 -8.14 -7.54 0.76
N MET A 32 -9.33 -8.11 0.95
CA MET A 32 -9.50 -9.54 1.13
C MET A 32 -9.19 -10.32 -0.16
N ILE A 33 -9.64 -9.81 -1.31
CA ILE A 33 -9.40 -10.44 -2.61
C ILE A 33 -7.93 -10.29 -3.01
N PHE A 34 -7.42 -9.07 -3.14
CA PHE A 34 -6.08 -8.83 -3.67
C PHE A 34 -4.99 -9.10 -2.62
N GLY A 35 -5.24 -8.76 -1.35
CA GLY A 35 -4.33 -9.07 -0.26
C GLY A 35 -4.27 -10.56 0.03
N GLY A 36 -5.41 -11.25 0.05
CA GLY A 36 -5.45 -12.71 0.15
C GLY A 36 -4.71 -13.39 -0.99
N LEU A 37 -4.87 -12.89 -2.23
CA LEU A 37 -4.14 -13.38 -3.40
C LEU A 37 -2.63 -13.19 -3.25
N LEU A 38 -2.16 -12.00 -2.82
CA LEU A 38 -0.74 -11.74 -2.58
C LEU A 38 -0.17 -12.62 -1.46
N LEU A 39 -0.89 -12.80 -0.36
CA LEU A 39 -0.49 -13.69 0.73
C LEU A 39 -0.41 -15.15 0.28
N SER A 40 -1.33 -15.61 -0.57
CA SER A 40 -1.27 -16.98 -1.13
C SER A 40 -0.05 -17.21 -2.04
N ARG A 41 0.49 -16.12 -2.63
CA ARG A 41 1.65 -16.10 -3.53
C ARG A 41 2.94 -15.66 -2.85
N GLN A 42 2.95 -15.64 -1.52
CA GLN A 42 4.09 -15.17 -0.73
C GLN A 42 5.38 -15.95 -0.99
N ARG A 43 5.29 -17.28 -1.16
CA ARG A 43 6.45 -18.12 -1.50
C ARG A 43 6.97 -17.85 -2.90
N ASP A 44 6.06 -17.73 -3.87
CA ASP A 44 6.43 -17.43 -5.25
C ASP A 44 7.16 -16.07 -5.31
N LEU A 45 6.68 -15.06 -4.56
CA LEU A 45 7.33 -13.75 -4.41
C LEU A 45 8.76 -13.84 -3.86
N GLU A 46 9.01 -14.71 -2.88
CA GLU A 46 10.35 -14.93 -2.33
C GLU A 46 11.27 -15.62 -3.35
N ILE A 47 10.75 -16.62 -4.05
CA ILE A 47 11.49 -17.35 -5.08
C ILE A 47 11.87 -16.42 -6.24
N LEU A 48 10.94 -15.55 -6.68
CA LEU A 48 11.20 -14.52 -7.70
C LEU A 48 12.33 -13.55 -7.31
N ARG A 49 12.60 -13.34 -6.01
CA ARG A 49 13.73 -12.50 -5.55
C ARG A 49 15.09 -13.15 -5.78
N LEU A 50 15.14 -14.48 -5.93
CA LEU A 50 16.38 -15.23 -6.20
C LEU A 50 16.80 -15.16 -7.68
N GLY A 51 16.00 -14.50 -8.53
CA GLY A 51 16.21 -14.41 -9.97
C GLY A 51 15.30 -15.33 -10.77
N ASP A 52 15.04 -14.93 -12.02
CA ASP A 52 14.08 -15.61 -12.89
C ASP A 52 14.52 -17.04 -13.25
N ASP A 53 15.83 -17.27 -13.46
CA ASP A 53 16.38 -18.59 -13.77
C ASP A 53 16.21 -19.57 -12.59
N THR A 54 16.55 -19.13 -11.38
CA THR A 54 16.37 -19.90 -10.15
C THR A 54 14.89 -20.21 -9.91
N ALA A 55 14.02 -19.23 -10.13
CA ALA A 55 12.58 -19.39 -9.97
C ALA A 55 11.98 -20.38 -10.96
N ALA A 56 12.42 -20.34 -12.23
CA ALA A 56 12.01 -21.30 -13.25
C ALA A 56 12.52 -22.71 -12.94
N ALA A 57 13.77 -22.86 -12.47
CA ALA A 57 14.34 -24.13 -12.06
C ALA A 57 13.59 -24.78 -10.88
N LEU A 58 13.03 -23.97 -9.98
CA LEU A 58 12.19 -24.40 -8.86
C LEU A 58 10.72 -24.71 -9.26
N GLY A 59 10.40 -24.68 -10.56
CA GLY A 59 9.08 -25.04 -11.09
C GLY A 59 8.05 -23.90 -11.10
N THR A 60 8.47 -22.67 -10.78
CA THR A 60 7.59 -21.51 -10.77
C THR A 60 7.40 -20.98 -12.19
N ASN A 61 6.16 -20.79 -12.64
CA ASN A 61 5.90 -20.11 -13.91
C ASN A 61 6.06 -18.59 -13.72
N VAL A 62 7.29 -18.11 -13.89
CA VAL A 62 7.70 -16.72 -13.62
C VAL A 62 6.78 -15.70 -14.28
N ALA A 63 6.50 -15.86 -15.57
CA ALA A 63 5.66 -14.92 -16.32
C ALA A 63 4.24 -14.86 -15.77
N ARG A 64 3.60 -16.01 -15.54
CA ARG A 64 2.23 -16.08 -15.00
C ARG A 64 2.15 -15.52 -13.59
N THR A 65 3.09 -15.89 -12.72
CA THR A 65 3.11 -15.40 -11.34
C THR A 65 3.31 -13.88 -11.30
N ARG A 66 4.22 -13.35 -12.13
CA ARG A 66 4.46 -11.90 -12.25
C ARG A 66 3.19 -11.14 -12.65
N VAL A 67 2.45 -11.63 -13.66
CA VAL A 67 1.18 -11.02 -14.09
C VAL A 67 0.15 -11.03 -12.96
N ILE A 68 -0.02 -12.16 -12.27
CA ILE A 68 -0.96 -12.29 -11.15
C ILE A 68 -0.64 -11.29 -10.03
N ILE A 69 0.64 -11.20 -9.64
CA ILE A 69 1.11 -10.27 -8.60
C ILE A 69 0.86 -8.82 -9.03
N ILE A 70 1.19 -8.46 -10.28
CA ILE A 70 0.98 -7.10 -10.78
C ILE A 70 -0.50 -6.74 -10.75
N ILE A 71 -1.39 -7.61 -11.23
CA ILE A 71 -2.84 -7.36 -11.21
C ILE A 71 -3.33 -7.16 -9.77
N ALA A 72 -2.88 -7.99 -8.83
CA ALA A 72 -3.27 -7.87 -7.43
C ALA A 72 -2.76 -6.57 -6.78
N ALA A 73 -1.49 -6.23 -7.02
CA ALA A 73 -0.88 -5.01 -6.50
C ALA A 73 -1.55 -3.76 -7.08
N VAL A 74 -1.73 -3.71 -8.41
CA VAL A 74 -2.40 -2.60 -9.09
C VAL A 74 -3.83 -2.45 -8.61
N GLY A 75 -4.59 -3.55 -8.52
CA GLY A 75 -5.96 -3.53 -7.99
C GLY A 75 -6.03 -2.92 -6.60
N MET A 76 -5.17 -3.38 -5.69
CA MET A 76 -5.10 -2.84 -4.32
C MET A 76 -4.74 -1.35 -4.30
N ILE A 77 -3.73 -0.93 -5.08
CA ILE A 77 -3.28 0.46 -5.16
C ILE A 77 -4.38 1.35 -5.74
N SER A 78 -5.10 0.90 -6.77
CA SER A 78 -6.18 1.65 -7.40
C SER A 78 -7.31 1.94 -6.42
N PHE A 79 -7.77 0.95 -5.64
CA PHE A 79 -8.81 1.16 -4.63
C PHE A 79 -8.34 2.09 -3.50
N ALA A 80 -7.10 1.91 -3.02
CA ALA A 80 -6.53 2.78 -1.99
C ALA A 80 -6.42 4.24 -2.48
N THR A 81 -5.91 4.44 -3.69
CA THR A 81 -5.71 5.78 -4.29
C THR A 81 -7.04 6.46 -4.63
N ALA A 82 -8.04 5.70 -5.10
CA ALA A 82 -9.35 6.25 -5.40
C ALA A 82 -10.01 6.91 -4.17
N ILE A 83 -9.82 6.30 -2.99
CA ILE A 83 -10.43 6.75 -1.74
C ILE A 83 -9.56 7.79 -1.02
N ALA A 84 -8.28 7.47 -0.79
CA ALA A 84 -7.39 8.29 0.04
C ALA A 84 -6.54 9.27 -0.77
N GLY A 85 -6.55 9.21 -2.11
CA GLY A 85 -5.57 9.89 -2.94
C GLY A 85 -4.18 9.21 -2.92
N PRO A 86 -3.22 9.71 -3.69
CA PRO A 86 -1.89 9.12 -3.78
C PRO A 86 -1.07 9.41 -2.52
N ILE A 87 -0.57 8.36 -1.86
CA ILE A 87 0.35 8.46 -0.71
C ILE A 87 1.63 7.68 -1.06
N SER A 88 2.56 8.33 -1.76
CA SER A 88 3.69 7.67 -2.44
C SER A 88 4.82 7.25 -1.51
N PHE A 89 5.19 8.09 -0.52
CA PHE A 89 6.37 7.85 0.32
C PHE A 89 6.27 6.59 1.19
N VAL A 90 5.05 6.21 1.58
CA VAL A 90 4.78 5.01 2.38
C VAL A 90 5.20 3.74 1.64
N ALA A 91 4.99 3.69 0.31
CA ALA A 91 5.40 2.55 -0.52
C ALA A 91 6.93 2.40 -0.54
N PHE A 92 7.68 3.51 -0.52
CA PHE A 92 9.14 3.48 -0.48
C PHE A 92 9.71 3.14 0.90
N LEU A 93 9.09 3.64 1.97
CA LEU A 93 9.65 3.54 3.32
C LEU A 93 9.31 2.23 4.04
N SER A 94 8.10 1.70 3.82
CA SER A 94 7.58 0.55 4.56
C SER A 94 8.43 -0.71 4.42
N GLY A 95 8.85 -1.05 3.19
CA GLY A 95 9.66 -2.22 2.89
C GLY A 95 11.04 -2.21 3.57
N PRO A 96 11.87 -1.17 3.38
CA PRO A 96 13.17 -1.05 4.04
C PRO A 96 13.08 -1.05 5.58
N ILE A 97 12.08 -0.37 6.16
CA ILE A 97 11.85 -0.40 7.61
C ILE A 97 11.53 -1.83 8.06
N ALA A 98 10.64 -2.53 7.34
CA ALA A 98 10.29 -3.91 7.66
C ALA A 98 11.51 -4.84 7.60
N ALA A 99 12.33 -4.70 6.56
CA ALA A 99 13.54 -5.49 6.37
C ALA A 99 14.54 -5.28 7.53
N ARG A 100 14.65 -4.04 8.01
CA ARG A 100 15.56 -3.69 9.10
C ARG A 100 15.08 -4.18 10.47
N ILE A 101 13.77 -4.16 10.72
CA ILE A 101 13.18 -4.61 11.99
C ILE A 101 13.14 -6.14 12.07
N PHE A 102 12.62 -6.81 11.04
CA PHE A 102 12.32 -8.24 11.09
C PHE A 102 13.43 -9.14 10.53
N ARG A 103 14.56 -8.58 10.09
CA ARG A 103 15.75 -9.30 9.57
C ARG A 103 15.36 -10.54 8.74
N SER A 104 14.77 -10.33 7.57
CA SER A 104 14.56 -11.28 6.45
C SER A 104 14.39 -12.80 6.72
N ASN A 105 13.81 -13.23 7.85
CA ASN A 105 13.59 -14.65 8.16
C ASN A 105 12.29 -15.22 7.52
N GLY A 106 11.92 -14.69 6.35
CA GLY A 106 10.70 -15.01 5.61
C GLY A 106 10.18 -13.77 4.89
N SER A 107 8.94 -13.84 4.43
CA SER A 107 8.37 -12.75 3.63
C SER A 107 8.20 -11.48 4.43
N LEU A 108 8.66 -10.40 3.81
CA LEU A 108 8.47 -9.05 4.28
C LEU A 108 7.13 -8.46 3.86
N LEU A 109 6.27 -9.21 3.16
CA LEU A 109 5.00 -8.70 2.64
C LEU A 109 4.07 -8.20 3.76
N LEU A 110 3.73 -9.07 4.72
CA LEU A 110 2.85 -8.71 5.82
C LEU A 110 3.50 -7.70 6.78
N PRO A 111 4.78 -7.85 7.20
CA PRO A 111 5.47 -6.84 7.98
C PRO A 111 5.50 -5.45 7.31
N ALA A 112 5.80 -5.38 6.01
CA ALA A 112 5.81 -4.13 5.26
C ALA A 112 4.41 -3.51 5.16
N ALA A 113 3.37 -4.32 4.93
CA ALA A 113 1.99 -3.84 4.91
C ALA A 113 1.59 -3.21 6.26
N LEU A 114 1.91 -3.86 7.38
CA LEU A 114 1.63 -3.35 8.72
C LEU A 114 2.41 -2.07 9.02
N ILE A 115 3.70 -2.03 8.67
CA ILE A 115 4.50 -0.80 8.82
C ILE A 115 3.93 0.33 7.97
N GLY A 116 3.51 0.05 6.74
CA GLY A 116 2.83 1.03 5.90
C GLY A 116 1.57 1.59 6.56
N ALA A 117 0.73 0.73 7.14
CA ALA A 117 -0.46 1.15 7.88
C ALA A 117 -0.11 2.02 9.09
N ILE A 118 0.92 1.66 9.86
CA ILE A 118 1.40 2.46 11.00
C ILE A 118 1.91 3.83 10.53
N LEU A 119 2.69 3.89 9.44
CA LEU A 119 3.20 5.15 8.89
C LEU A 119 2.06 6.09 8.49
N VAL A 120 1.02 5.57 7.85
CA VAL A 120 -0.17 6.36 7.47
C VAL A 120 -0.91 6.85 8.71
N LEU A 121 -1.18 5.98 9.69
CA LEU A 121 -1.89 6.33 10.92
C LEU A 121 -1.14 7.38 11.75
N VAL A 122 0.18 7.20 11.91
CA VAL A 122 1.02 8.15 12.64
C VAL A 122 1.11 9.48 11.90
N GLY A 123 1.29 9.44 10.57
CA GLY A 123 1.30 10.64 9.75
C GLY A 123 -0.01 11.41 9.84
N ASP A 124 -1.15 10.72 9.77
CA ASP A 124 -2.48 11.32 9.92
C ASP A 124 -2.66 11.95 11.30
N TYR A 125 -2.28 11.23 12.36
CA TYR A 125 -2.36 11.74 13.73
C TYR A 125 -1.51 13.00 13.93
N ILE A 126 -0.26 13.01 13.44
CA ILE A 126 0.62 14.19 13.50
C ILE A 126 -0.04 15.37 12.77
N GLY A 127 -0.66 15.11 11.62
CA GLY A 127 -1.27 16.12 10.76
C GLY A 127 -2.50 16.80 11.31
N GLN A 128 -3.27 16.05 12.09
CA GLN A 128 -4.51 16.55 12.66
C GLN A 128 -4.30 17.19 14.03
N PHE A 129 -3.35 16.69 14.84
CA PHE A 129 -3.28 17.02 16.26
C PHE A 129 -1.97 17.67 16.73
N LEU A 130 -0.84 17.43 16.06
CA LEU A 130 0.47 17.93 16.54
C LEU A 130 0.93 19.20 15.83
N LEU A 131 0.29 19.57 14.72
CA LEU A 131 0.64 20.76 13.94
C LEU A 131 -0.35 21.91 14.17
N PRO A 132 0.07 23.17 13.96
CA PRO A 132 -0.78 24.35 14.19
C PRO A 132 -2.02 24.43 13.26
N GLY A 133 -2.03 23.64 12.19
CA GLY A 133 -3.11 23.51 11.23
C GLY A 133 -3.38 22.04 10.89
N ARG A 134 -4.52 21.76 10.28
CA ARG A 134 -4.87 20.42 9.81
C ARG A 134 -4.24 20.15 8.45
N TYR A 135 -3.27 19.26 8.42
CA TYR A 135 -2.56 18.90 7.18
C TYR A 135 -2.98 17.51 6.68
N PRO A 136 -3.12 17.31 5.36
CA PRO A 136 -3.27 15.98 4.78
C PRO A 136 -2.07 15.10 5.11
N VAL A 137 -2.32 13.80 5.31
CA VAL A 137 -1.25 12.81 5.59
C VAL A 137 -0.17 12.80 4.51
N GLY A 138 -0.54 13.01 3.24
CA GLY A 138 0.42 13.03 2.13
C GLY A 138 1.50 14.09 2.34
N VAL A 139 1.14 15.30 2.76
CA VAL A 139 2.07 16.41 3.05
C VAL A 139 3.08 16.02 4.13
N ILE A 140 2.62 15.31 5.16
CA ILE A 140 3.46 14.91 6.31
C ILE A 140 4.40 13.78 5.92
N THR A 141 3.94 12.90 5.04
CA THR A 141 4.77 11.85 4.46
C THR A 141 5.65 12.35 3.32
N GLY A 142 5.63 13.63 2.97
CA GLY A 142 6.53 14.24 1.98
C GLY A 142 6.03 14.18 0.53
N ALA A 143 4.73 14.35 0.30
CA ALA A 143 4.12 14.57 -1.02
C ALA A 143 4.65 15.82 -1.73
#